data_AF-A0A853V1D5-F1
#
_entry.id   AF-A0A853V1D5-F1
#
_cell.length_a   1.000
_cell.length_b   1.000
_cell.length_c   1.000
_cell.angle_alpha   90.00
_cell.angle_beta   90.00
_cell.angle_gamma   90.00
#
_symmetry.space_group_name_H-M   'P 1'
#
loop_
_entity.id
_entity.type
_entity.pdbx_description
1 polymer ?
#
loop_
_entity_poly.entity_id
_entity_poly.type
_entity_poly.pdbx_seq_one_letter_code
_entity_poly.pdbx_strand_id
1 'polypeptide(L)'
;MHEQDFRILEGQDITLPELGRELETLTGRTIVDSTGEINRVVAHLPNFDSDFDTFVATYKLNHQNDFIDAIFTAPKAQRNRLKEIPVHIELISYISKA
;
A
#
# COMPACT_ATOMS: atom_id res chain seq x y z
N MET A 1 6.41 15.20 -6.80
CA MET A 1 6.16 15.40 -5.36
C MET A 1 4.66 15.27 -5.16
N HIS A 2 4.17 14.03 -4.99
CA HIS A 2 2.74 13.65 -4.93
C HIS A 2 2.26 13.34 -3.50
N GLU A 3 3.11 13.48 -2.49
CA GLU A 3 2.81 13.03 -1.12
C GLU A 3 1.65 13.78 -0.46
N GLN A 4 1.43 15.05 -0.82
CA GLN A 4 0.30 15.79 -0.27
C GLN A 4 -1.05 15.28 -0.80
N ASP A 5 -1.05 14.76 -2.03
CA ASP A 5 -2.24 14.23 -2.68
C ASP A 5 -2.63 12.87 -2.10
N PHE A 6 -1.66 12.09 -1.60
CA PHE A 6 -1.92 10.77 -1.02
C PHE A 6 -2.60 10.80 0.34
N ARG A 7 -2.55 11.91 1.07
CA ARG A 7 -3.19 12.05 2.39
C ARG A 7 -4.69 11.81 2.39
N ILE A 8 -5.34 11.91 1.21
CA ILE A 8 -6.77 11.62 1.08
C ILE A 8 -7.07 10.11 1.17
N LEU A 9 -6.07 9.26 0.90
CA LEU A 9 -6.17 7.80 0.92
C LEU A 9 -5.68 7.21 2.25
N GLU A 10 -4.84 7.94 2.98
CA GLU A 10 -4.38 7.55 4.33
C GLU A 10 -5.57 7.58 5.31
N GLY A 11 -5.72 6.51 6.10
CA GLY A 11 -6.83 6.28 7.02
C GLY A 11 -8.08 5.68 6.39
N GLN A 12 -8.07 5.35 5.09
CA GLN A 12 -9.19 4.69 4.41
C GLN A 12 -9.07 3.17 4.42
N ASP A 13 -10.22 2.50 4.45
CA ASP A 13 -10.34 1.07 4.17
C ASP A 13 -10.63 0.86 2.68
N ILE A 14 -9.67 0.30 1.95
CA ILE A 14 -9.75 0.15 0.49
C ILE A 14 -9.07 -1.15 0.06
N THR A 15 -9.51 -1.75 -1.04
CA THR A 15 -8.81 -2.93 -1.57
C THR A 15 -7.54 -2.51 -2.31
N LEU A 16 -6.51 -3.38 -2.35
CA LEU A 16 -5.27 -3.08 -3.08
C LEU A 16 -5.49 -2.75 -4.58
N PRO A 17 -6.36 -3.47 -5.34
CA PRO A 17 -6.71 -3.08 -6.70
C PRO A 17 -7.31 -1.68 -6.85
N GLU A 18 -8.19 -1.29 -5.92
CA GLU A 18 -8.80 0.04 -5.93
C GLU A 18 -7.77 1.12 -5.57
N LEU A 19 -6.94 0.87 -4.56
CA LEU A 19 -5.83 1.75 -4.22
C LEU A 19 -4.92 1.99 -5.42
N GLY A 20 -4.58 0.94 -6.18
CA GLY A 20 -3.84 1.07 -7.43
C GLY A 20 -4.47 2.09 -8.38
N ARG A 21 -5.78 2.00 -8.63
CA ARG A 21 -6.48 2.94 -9.53
C ARG A 21 -6.49 4.38 -9.03
N GLU A 22 -6.64 4.57 -7.72
CA GLU A 22 -6.57 5.90 -7.11
C GLU A 22 -5.16 6.49 -7.26
N LEU A 23 -4.13 5.68 -7.03
CA LEU A 23 -2.74 6.09 -7.23
C LEU A 23 -2.44 6.43 -8.70
N GLU A 24 -2.99 5.68 -9.66
CA GLU A 24 -2.88 6.02 -11.10
C GLU A 24 -3.53 7.37 -11.41
N THR A 25 -4.69 7.63 -10.81
CA THR A 25 -5.44 8.90 -10.98
C THR A 25 -4.67 10.08 -10.39
N LEU A 26 -4.11 9.92 -9.18
CA LEU A 26 -3.36 10.98 -8.50
C LEU A 26 -2.02 11.27 -9.15
N THR A 27 -1.34 10.24 -9.67
CA THR A 27 -0.01 10.41 -10.29
C THR A 27 -0.06 10.65 -11.80
N GLY A 28 -1.19 10.37 -12.44
CA GLY A 28 -1.33 10.40 -13.90
C GLY A 28 -0.49 9.35 -14.62
N ARG A 29 -0.09 8.28 -13.91
CA ARG A 29 0.81 7.21 -14.40
C ARG A 29 0.14 5.87 -14.25
N THR A 30 0.49 4.89 -15.08
CA THR A 30 -0.06 3.54 -14.94
C THR A 30 0.82 2.66 -14.06
N ILE A 31 0.18 1.82 -13.26
CA ILE A 31 0.81 0.83 -12.40
C ILE A 31 0.96 -0.50 -13.16
N VAL A 32 2.07 -1.19 -12.95
CA VAL A 32 2.37 -2.47 -13.63
C VAL A 32 1.55 -3.64 -13.06
N ASP A 33 1.36 -3.69 -11.74
CA ASP A 33 0.49 -4.65 -11.03
C ASP A 33 -0.41 -3.89 -10.06
N SER A 34 -1.72 -3.88 -10.34
CA SER A 34 -2.73 -3.19 -9.55
C SER A 34 -2.82 -3.66 -8.10
N THR A 35 -2.22 -4.80 -7.74
CA THR A 35 -2.21 -5.31 -6.35
C THR A 35 -0.90 -5.05 -5.62
N GLY A 36 0.10 -4.54 -6.32
CA GLY A 36 1.45 -4.33 -5.79
C GLY A 36 2.17 -5.63 -5.38
N GLU A 37 3.46 -5.48 -5.12
CA GLU A 37 4.24 -6.50 -4.43
C GLU A 37 4.03 -6.36 -2.92
N ILE A 38 3.47 -7.39 -2.27
CA ILE A 38 3.12 -7.34 -0.85
C ILE A 38 4.23 -7.97 -0.02
N ASN A 39 4.84 -7.15 0.83
CA ASN A 39 5.86 -7.58 1.80
C ASN A 39 5.34 -7.37 3.22
N ARG A 40 5.51 -8.37 4.10
CA ARG A 40 5.15 -8.22 5.52
C ARG A 40 6.24 -7.45 6.24
N VAL A 41 5.87 -6.42 6.98
CA VAL A 41 6.79 -5.71 7.88
C VAL A 41 6.76 -6.44 9.22
N VAL A 42 7.81 -7.20 9.50
CA VAL A 42 8.00 -7.76 10.85
C VAL A 42 8.68 -6.69 11.69
N ALA A 43 7.89 -5.91 12.43
CA ALA A 43 8.46 -5.05 13.47
C ALA A 43 9.13 -5.96 14.52
N HIS A 44 10.42 -5.75 14.78
CA HIS A 44 11.18 -6.48 15.81
C HIS A 44 10.78 -6.10 17.25
N LEU A 45 9.79 -5.23 17.42
CA LEU A 45 9.22 -4.89 18.72
C LEU A 45 8.19 -5.96 19.12
N PRO A 46 8.13 -6.34 20.41
CA PRO A 46 7.17 -7.33 20.86
C PRO A 46 5.75 -6.78 20.67
N ASN A 47 5.07 -7.23 19.63
CA ASN A 47 3.64 -7.02 19.45
C ASN A 47 2.91 -7.88 20.50
N PHE A 48 2.76 -7.34 21.70
CA PHE A 48 1.80 -7.84 22.68
C PHE A 48 0.40 -7.70 22.06
N ASP A 49 -0.21 -8.81 21.66
CA ASP A 49 -1.62 -8.94 21.23
C ASP A 49 -2.17 -7.82 20.32
N SER A 50 -1.74 -7.78 19.07
CA SER A 50 -2.54 -7.15 18.00
C SER A 50 -3.18 -8.22 17.14
N ASP A 51 -4.50 -8.14 16.92
CA ASP A 51 -5.23 -8.98 15.95
C ASP A 51 -4.85 -8.67 14.48
N PHE A 52 -4.00 -7.66 14.28
CA PHE A 52 -3.59 -7.15 12.98
C PHE A 52 -2.08 -7.37 12.73
N ASP A 53 -1.75 -7.55 11.46
CA ASP A 53 -0.39 -7.51 10.94
C ASP A 53 -0.22 -6.27 10.06
N THR A 54 1.00 -5.71 10.04
CA THR A 54 1.38 -4.60 9.16
C THR A 54 2.10 -5.13 7.92
N PHE A 55 1.78 -4.54 6.77
CA PHE A 55 2.31 -4.89 5.46
C PHE A 55 2.69 -3.64 4.69
N VAL A 56 3.50 -3.84 3.65
CA VAL A 56 3.80 -2.85 2.61
C VAL A 56 3.35 -3.43 1.28
N ALA A 57 2.52 -2.71 0.54
CA ALA A 57 2.29 -2.95 -0.88
C ALA A 57 3.13 -1.96 -1.69
N THR A 58 4.05 -2.48 -2.49
CA THR A 58 4.88 -1.68 -3.39
C THR A 58 4.30 -1.71 -4.80
N TYR A 59 3.85 -0.55 -5.28
CA TYR A 59 3.34 -0.36 -6.62
C TYR A 59 4.42 0.19 -7.53
N LYS A 60 4.76 -0.56 -8.59
CA LYS A 60 5.70 -0.09 -9.61
C LYS A 60 4.96 0.74 -10.66
N LEU A 61 5.43 1.96 -10.88
CA LEU A 61 4.95 2.81 -11.97
C LEU A 61 5.66 2.45 -13.28
N ASN A 62 4.95 2.60 -14.40
CA ASN A 62 5.50 2.33 -15.73
C ASN A 62 6.60 3.33 -16.16
N HIS A 63 6.77 4.43 -15.44
CA HIS A 63 7.69 5.51 -15.77
C HIS A 63 8.87 5.54 -14.79
N GLN A 64 10.10 5.59 -15.33
CA GLN A 64 11.35 5.93 -14.62
C GLN A 64 11.73 5.11 -13.37
N ASN A 65 11.39 3.81 -13.28
CA ASN A 65 11.66 3.01 -12.07
C ASN A 65 11.16 3.70 -10.78
N ASP A 66 10.04 4.41 -10.89
CA ASP A 66 9.38 5.01 -9.74
C ASP A 66 8.47 3.97 -9.06
N PHE A 67 8.37 4.06 -7.74
CA PHE A 67 7.58 3.18 -6.90
C PHE A 67 6.70 4.00 -5.96
N ILE A 68 5.60 3.40 -5.52
CA ILE A 68 4.78 3.91 -4.43
C ILE A 68 4.65 2.81 -3.40
N ASP A 69 5.08 3.08 -2.18
CA ASP A 69 4.87 2.17 -1.06
C ASP A 69 3.64 2.60 -0.27
N ALA A 70 2.71 1.67 -0.07
CA ALA A 70 1.56 1.84 0.81
C ALA A 70 1.71 0.90 2.02
N ILE A 71 1.87 1.48 3.21
CA ILE A 71 1.81 0.76 4.48
C ILE A 71 0.36 0.56 4.83
N PHE A 72 -0.03 -0.67 5.17
CA PHE A 72 -1.39 -0.99 5.57
C PHE A 72 -1.43 -2.04 6.66
N THR A 73 -2.56 -2.08 7.38
CA THR A 73 -2.85 -3.12 8.37
C THR A 73 -3.99 -4.02 7.90
N ALA A 74 -3.90 -5.31 8.25
CA ALA A 74 -4.94 -6.28 7.93
C ALA A 74 -5.08 -7.33 9.05
N PRO A 75 -6.29 -7.89 9.27
CA PRO A 75 -6.49 -8.93 10.27
C PRO A 75 -5.63 -10.17 9.98
N LYS A 76 -4.97 -10.72 11.01
CA LYS A 76 -4.13 -11.92 10.91
C LYS A 76 -4.86 -13.11 10.29
N ALA A 77 -6.13 -13.27 10.62
CA ALA A 77 -6.98 -14.34 10.09
C ALA A 77 -7.19 -14.27 8.55
N GLN A 78 -7.00 -13.09 7.95
CA GLN A 78 -7.27 -12.86 6.53
C GLN A 78 -6.00 -12.60 5.70
N ARG A 79 -4.82 -12.87 6.27
CA ARG A 79 -3.51 -12.67 5.63
C ARG A 79 -3.35 -13.36 4.26
N ASN A 80 -4.09 -14.43 4.00
CA ASN A 80 -4.03 -15.14 2.72
C ASN A 80 -4.91 -14.51 1.63
N ARG A 81 -5.68 -13.46 1.95
CA ARG A 81 -6.70 -12.85 1.09
C ARG A 81 -6.50 -11.33 0.93
N LEU A 82 -5.30 -10.82 1.18
CA LEU A 82 -4.98 -9.38 1.16
C LEU A 82 -5.31 -8.68 -0.17
N LYS A 83 -5.35 -9.42 -1.28
CA LYS A 83 -5.70 -8.89 -2.60
C LYS A 83 -7.21 -8.78 -2.84
N GLU A 84 -8.03 -9.37 -1.97
CA GLU A 84 -9.49 -9.47 -2.12
C GLU A 84 -10.27 -8.66 -1.08
N ILE A 85 -9.63 -8.30 0.03
CA ILE A 85 -10.29 -7.65 1.16
C ILE A 85 -9.91 -6.17 1.20
N PRO A 86 -10.79 -5.31 1.76
CA PRO A 86 -10.38 -3.98 2.17
C PRO A 86 -9.31 -4.07 3.25
N VAL A 87 -8.28 -3.25 3.12
CA VAL A 87 -7.18 -3.09 4.08
C VAL A 87 -7.11 -1.64 4.53
N HIS A 88 -6.64 -1.41 5.76
CA HIS A 88 -6.56 -0.08 6.31
C HIS A 88 -5.23 0.57 5.94
N ILE A 89 -5.25 1.68 5.20
CA ILE A 89 -4.04 2.37 4.75
C ILE A 89 -3.52 3.30 5.83
N GLU A 90 -2.27 3.12 6.24
CA GLU A 90 -1.62 3.91 7.30
C GLU A 90 -0.81 5.07 6.72
N LEU A 91 -0.06 4.81 5.65
CA LEU A 91 0.88 5.76 5.06
C LEU A 91 1.11 5.40 3.59
N ILE A 92 1.23 6.41 2.73
CA ILE A 92 1.65 6.23 1.35
C ILE A 92 2.88 7.09 1.07
N SER A 93 3.91 6.54 0.43
CA SER A 93 5.15 7.24 0.12
C SER A 93 5.56 7.05 -1.34
N TYR A 94 5.98 8.14 -1.98
CA TYR A 94 6.51 8.09 -3.35
C TYR A 94 8.03 7.89 -3.32
N ILE A 95 8.53 6.87 -4.02
CA ILE A 95 9.96 6.57 -4.10
C ILE A 95 10.39 6.72 -5.55
N SER A 96 11.20 7.75 -5.82
CA SER A 96 11.87 7.90 -7.10
C SER A 96 13.32 7.45 -6.99
N LYS A 97 13.73 6.50 -7.83
CA LYS A 97 15.13 6.10 -7.94
C LYS A 97 15.76 6.88 -9.10
N ALA A 98 16.41 8.00 -8.75
CA ALA A 98 17.24 8.79 -9.65
C ALA A 98 18.47 8.00 -10.13
#